data_AF-A0A2G1MBT6-F1
#
_entry.id   AF-A0A2G1MBT6-F1
#
_cell.length_a   1.000
_cell.length_b   1.000
_cell.length_c   1.000
_cell.angle_alpha   90.00
_cell.angle_beta   90.00
_cell.angle_gamma   90.00
#
_symmetry.space_group_name_H-M   'P 1'
#
loop_
_entity.id
_entity.type
_entity.pdbx_description
1 polymer ?
#
loop_
_entity_poly.entity_id
_entity_poly.type
_entity_poly.pdbx_seq_one_letter_code
_entity_poly.pdbx_strand_id
1 'polypeptide(L)' 'MSGETKSRKKNKKDSQLVIRISKAERDRFTSLCDAMETRASREIRRFICDFLEEHEGQP' A
#
# COMPACT_ATOMS: atom_id res chain seq x y z
N MET A 1 -42.02 9.76 13.14
CA MET A 1 -41.09 10.91 13.14
C MET A 1 -39.73 10.39 13.59
N SER A 2 -38.97 9.78 12.68
CA SER A 2 -37.96 10.43 11.81
C SER A 2 -36.75 10.90 12.62
N GLY A 3 -35.70 10.08 12.58
CA GLY A 3 -34.38 10.37 13.13
C GLY A 3 -33.30 9.69 12.31
N GLU A 4 -33.24 10.01 11.01
CA GLU A 4 -32.12 9.63 10.14
C GLU A 4 -30.81 10.21 10.70
N THR A 5 -30.00 9.34 11.30
CA THR A 5 -28.65 9.73 11.72
C THR A 5 -27.72 9.57 10.53
N LYS A 6 -27.51 10.71 9.85
CA LYS A 6 -26.55 10.92 8.76
C LYS A 6 -25.28 10.08 8.94
N SER A 7 -25.11 9.10 8.06
CA SER A 7 -23.87 8.35 7.86
C SER A 7 -22.75 9.33 7.54
N ARG A 8 -21.97 9.74 8.54
CA ARG A 8 -20.71 10.45 8.34
C ARG A 8 -19.86 9.54 7.46
N LYS A 9 -19.66 9.91 6.19
CA LYS A 9 -18.66 9.34 5.29
C LYS A 9 -17.29 9.51 5.98
N LYS A 10 -16.92 8.53 6.82
CA LYS A 10 -15.61 8.42 7.44
C LYS A 10 -14.62 8.35 6.28
N ASN A 11 -13.75 9.35 6.20
CA ASN A 11 -12.62 9.46 5.27
C ASN A 11 -12.14 8.08 4.80
N LYS A 12 -12.45 7.70 3.55
CA LYS A 12 -11.88 6.51 2.88
C LYS A 12 -10.40 6.81 2.63
N LYS A 13 -9.58 6.71 3.68
CA LYS A 13 -8.13 6.93 3.58
C LYS A 13 -7.34 5.66 3.24
N ASP A 14 -8.00 4.51 3.13
CA ASP A 14 -7.28 3.25 2.95
C ASP A 14 -7.97 2.39 1.88
N SER A 15 -7.73 2.72 0.61
CA SER A 15 -7.81 1.72 -0.46
C SER A 15 -6.72 0.69 -0.19
N GLN A 16 -7.10 -0.50 0.27
CA GLN A 16 -6.17 -1.59 0.57
C GLN A 16 -5.75 -2.28 -0.73
N LEU A 17 -4.43 -2.36 -0.98
CA LEU A 17 -3.86 -3.17 -2.06
C LEU A 17 -3.52 -4.56 -1.52
N VAL A 18 -4.18 -5.60 -2.03
CA VAL A 18 -3.90 -7.00 -1.67
C VAL A 18 -3.12 -7.65 -2.81
N ILE A 19 -1.87 -8.01 -2.55
CA ILE A 19 -0.98 -8.67 -3.52
C ILE A 19 -0.78 -10.12 -3.07
N ARG A 20 -0.93 -11.07 -4.00
CA ARG A 20 -0.58 -12.47 -3.79
C ARG A 20 0.80 -12.72 -4.38
N ILE A 21 1.72 -13.17 -3.54
CA ILE A 21 3.08 -13.58 -3.92
C ILE A 21 3.39 -14.93 -3.27
N SER A 22 4.44 -15.61 -3.73
CA SER A 22 4.85 -16.85 -3.09
C SER A 22 5.35 -16.59 -1.65
N LYS A 23 5.21 -17.60 -0.78
CA LYS A 23 5.67 -17.51 0.60
C LYS A 23 7.18 -17.19 0.68
N ALA A 24 7.97 -17.82 -0.18
CA ALA A 24 9.41 -17.63 -0.23
C ALA A 24 9.79 -16.17 -0.57
N GLU A 25 9.11 -15.56 -1.55
CA GLU A 25 9.35 -14.16 -1.93
C GLU A 25 8.95 -13.19 -0.82
N ARG A 26 7.79 -13.43 -0.17
CA ARG A 26 7.34 -12.61 0.96
C ARG A 26 8.34 -12.64 2.11
N ASP A 27 8.81 -13.84 2.46
CA ASP A 27 9.74 -14.01 3.58
C ASP A 27 11.07 -13.32 3.26
N ARG A 28 11.59 -13.49 2.03
CA ARG A 28 12.78 -12.77 1.55
C ARG A 28 12.61 -11.25 1.57
N PHE A 29 11.46 -10.74 1.13
CA PHE A 29 11.16 -9.30 1.14
C PHE A 29 11.09 -8.75 2.56
N THR A 30 10.44 -9.46 3.47
CA THR A 30 10.34 -9.05 4.87
C THR A 30 11.70 -9.05 5.54
N SER A 31 12.51 -10.10 5.34
CA SER A 31 13.88 -10.16 5.87
C SER A 31 14.78 -9.04 5.36
N LEU A 32 14.63 -8.63 4.11
CA LEU A 32 15.35 -7.48 3.56
C LEU A 32 14.89 -6.16 4.21
N CYS A 33 13.58 -5.99 4.43
CA CYS A 33 13.05 -4.81 5.12
C CYS A 33 13.60 -4.71 6.55
N ASP A 34 13.61 -5.83 7.29
CA ASP A 34 14.13 -5.89 8.66
C ASP A 34 15.63 -5.52 8.71
N ALA A 35 16.42 -6.00 7.74
CA ALA A 35 17.85 -5.67 7.65
C ALA A 35 18.12 -4.19 7.32
N MET A 36 17.21 -3.52 6.61
CA MET A 36 17.32 -2.11 6.24
C MET A 36 16.66 -1.16 7.25
N GLU A 37 16.15 -1.68 8.37
CA GLU A 37 15.34 -0.93 9.35
C GLU A 37 14.12 -0.24 8.71
N THR A 38 13.56 -0.83 7.65
CA THR A 38 12.40 -0.33 6.91
C THR A 38 11.17 -1.22 7.11
N ARG A 39 9.99 -0.68 6.80
CA ARG A 39 8.73 -1.43 6.84
C ARG A 39 8.33 -1.85 5.43
N ALA A 40 7.92 -3.11 5.28
CA ALA A 40 7.38 -3.66 4.03
C ALA A 40 6.35 -2.75 3.34
N SER A 41 5.41 -2.19 4.10
CA SER A 41 4.39 -1.27 3.56
C SER A 41 4.96 0.06 3.05
N ARG A 42 6.06 0.54 3.63
CA ARG A 42 6.74 1.78 3.22
C ARG A 42 7.49 1.56 1.91
N GLU A 43 8.21 0.45 1.79
CA GLU A 43 8.94 0.12 0.55
C GLU A 43 8.01 -0.17 -0.61
N ILE A 44 6.90 -0.89 -0.41
CA ILE A 44 5.92 -1.10 -1.48
C ILE A 44 5.31 0.22 -1.95
N ARG A 45 5.00 1.15 -1.03
CA ARG A 45 4.49 2.48 -1.42
C ARG A 45 5.54 3.28 -2.18
N ARG A 46 6.78 3.28 -1.71
CA ARG A 46 7.89 3.97 -2.37
C ARG A 46 8.11 3.43 -3.78
N PHE A 47 8.20 2.11 -3.91
CA PHE A 47 8.29 1.45 -5.21
C PHE A 47 7.15 1.83 -6.15
N ILE A 48 5.90 1.87 -5.67
CA ILE A 48 4.76 2.29 -6.50
C ILE A 48 4.92 3.75 -6.95
N CYS A 49 5.33 4.67 -6.07
CA CYS A 49 5.55 6.06 -6.44
C CYS A 49 6.69 6.22 -7.44
N ASP A 50 7.87 5.65 -7.15
CA ASP A 50 9.03 5.68 -8.06
C ASP A 50 8.68 5.08 -9.43
N PHE A 51 7.94 3.96 -9.46
CA PHE A 51 7.50 3.32 -10.70
C PHE A 51 6.51 4.20 -11.49
N LEU A 52 5.56 4.86 -10.82
CA LEU A 52 4.65 5.80 -11.48
C LEU A 52 5.42 7.00 -12.04
N GLU A 53 6.36 7.57 -11.29
CA GLU A 53 7.19 8.69 -11.75
C GLU A 53 8.05 8.32 -12.97
N GLU A 54 8.62 7.10 -12.99
CA GLU A 54 9.43 6.61 -14.10
C GLU A 54 8.61 6.36 -15.38
N HIS A 55 7.34 5.93 -15.25
CA HIS A 55 6.51 5.50 -16.38
C HIS A 55 5.41 6.51 -16.80
N GLU A 56 4.99 7.45 -15.94
CA GLU A 56 4.01 8.50 -16.30
C GLU A 56 4.56 9.50 -17.32
N GLY A 57 5.89 9.49 -17.55
CA GLY A 57 6.57 10.28 -18.57
C GLY A 57 6.94 9.54 -19.85
N GLN A 58 6.60 8.24 -20.01
CA GLN A 58 6.84 7.52 -21.27
C GLN A 58 5.70 7.81 -22.27
N PRO A 59 5.96 8.52 -23.39
CA PRO A 59 5.00 8.72 -24.47
C PRO A 59 4.72 7.43 -25.26
#